data_AF-A0A430ULN6-F1
#
_entry.id   AF-A0A430ULN6-F1
#
_cell.length_a   1.000
_cell.length_b   1.000
_cell.length_c   1.000
_cell.angle_alpha   90.00
_cell.angle_beta   90.00
_cell.angle_gamma   90.00
#
_symmetry.space_group_name_H-M   'P 1'
#
loop_
_entity.id
_entity.type
_entity.pdbx_description
1 polymer ?
#
loop_
_entity_poly.entity_id
_entity_poly.type
_entity_poly.pdbx_seq_one_letter_code
_entity_poly.pdbx_strand_id
1 'polypeptide(L)'
;MVAATLVLALAQAQVQPPDPAQFGFPTVTASLIVQPWDYMRLGLGGLVLTVPSGAFGQDPVRLEILTGDPAYWQAYAPQGEKVVFAFALRVTDLKTGQRILRFAKPLHFSYYGPAITPDSHYLDVSLTSPPSVAPNPVKPNVEIFPLGPRHRNGRLSHPIVGAGVGWLVTSPATTSR
;
A
#
# COMPACT_ATOMS: atom_id res chain seq x y z
N MET A 1 58.82 16.60 11.21
CA MET A 1 57.56 16.32 11.93
C MET A 1 56.42 16.50 10.94
N VAL A 2 55.72 15.43 10.57
CA VAL A 2 54.57 15.50 9.65
C VAL A 2 53.32 15.46 10.52
N ALA A 3 52.57 16.56 10.53
CA ALA A 3 51.30 16.64 11.22
C ALA A 3 50.25 15.90 10.39
N ALA A 4 49.70 14.81 10.93
CA ALA A 4 48.59 14.09 10.34
C ALA A 4 47.29 14.81 10.70
N THR A 5 46.65 15.43 9.72
CA THR A 5 45.33 16.05 9.86
C THR A 5 44.27 14.94 9.87
N LEU A 6 43.67 14.67 11.04
CA LEU A 6 42.48 13.83 11.14
C LEU A 6 41.29 14.56 10.52
N VAL A 7 40.72 14.02 9.44
CA VAL A 7 39.43 14.46 8.90
C VAL A 7 38.35 13.57 9.52
N LEU A 8 37.57 14.12 10.45
CA LEU A 8 36.34 13.48 10.92
C LEU A 8 35.28 13.56 9.82
N ALA A 9 34.99 12.45 9.15
CA ALA A 9 33.83 12.34 8.28
C ALA A 9 32.57 12.21 9.16
N LEU A 10 31.75 13.26 9.19
CA LEU A 10 30.41 13.20 9.77
C LEU A 10 29.57 12.25 8.92
N ALA A 11 29.29 11.05 9.44
CA ALA A 11 28.32 10.15 8.87
C ALA A 11 26.94 10.83 8.96
N GLN A 12 26.46 11.37 7.84
CA GLN A 12 25.07 11.80 7.74
C GLN A 12 24.21 10.55 7.86
N ALA A 13 23.49 10.41 8.99
CA ALA A 13 22.46 9.40 9.12
C ALA A 13 21.42 9.68 8.02
N GLN A 14 21.42 8.87 6.97
CA GLN A 14 20.36 8.93 5.97
C GLN A 14 19.05 8.65 6.69
N VAL A 15 18.19 9.66 6.77
CA VAL A 15 16.84 9.52 7.30
C VAL A 15 16.13 8.51 6.40
N GLN A 16 15.97 7.29 6.91
CA GLN A 16 15.18 6.29 6.23
C GLN A 16 13.73 6.77 6.14
N PRO A 17 13.00 6.43 5.07
CA PRO A 17 11.56 6.66 4.98
C PRO A 17 10.75 6.19 6.22
N PRO A 18 9.49 6.57 6.39
CA PRO A 18 8.63 6.01 7.46
C PRO A 18 8.33 4.51 7.23
N ASP A 19 8.40 3.67 8.27
CA ASP A 19 8.08 2.22 8.16
C ASP A 19 6.59 2.02 8.44
N PRO A 20 5.77 1.57 7.48
CA PRO A 20 4.34 1.37 7.71
C PRO A 20 4.00 0.49 8.92
N ALA A 21 4.90 -0.43 9.31
CA ALA A 21 4.74 -1.25 10.50
C ALA A 21 4.61 -0.43 11.80
N GLN A 22 5.18 0.77 11.83
CA GLN A 22 5.12 1.71 12.96
C GLN A 22 3.88 2.62 12.91
N PHE A 23 3.11 2.60 11.82
CA PHE A 23 1.99 3.53 11.56
C PHE A 23 0.67 2.80 11.28
N GLY A 24 0.39 1.72 12.03
CA GLY A 24 -0.90 1.02 11.98
C GLY A 24 -1.02 -0.08 10.92
N PHE A 25 0.09 -0.49 10.29
CA PHE A 25 0.17 -1.65 9.39
C PHE A 25 1.20 -2.69 9.88
N PRO A 26 1.05 -3.26 11.09
CA PRO A 26 2.12 -4.04 11.72
C PRO A 26 2.34 -5.43 11.10
N THR A 27 1.37 -5.99 10.39
CA THR A 27 1.39 -7.40 9.97
C THR A 27 1.89 -7.54 8.54
N VAL A 28 3.04 -8.18 8.35
CA VAL A 28 3.52 -8.59 7.01
C VAL A 28 2.74 -9.82 6.56
N THR A 29 1.89 -9.66 5.54
CA THR A 29 1.04 -10.75 5.01
C THR A 29 1.70 -11.44 3.81
N ALA A 30 2.62 -10.77 3.12
CA ALA A 30 3.50 -11.38 2.12
C ALA A 30 4.84 -10.67 2.08
N SER A 31 5.90 -11.42 1.78
CA SER A 31 7.27 -10.93 1.58
C SER A 31 7.92 -11.74 0.47
N LEU A 32 8.39 -11.07 -0.56
CA LEU A 32 9.02 -11.72 -1.71
C LEU A 32 10.18 -10.90 -2.25
N ILE A 33 11.15 -11.60 -2.85
CA ILE A 33 12.19 -10.97 -3.66
C ILE A 33 11.66 -10.85 -5.08
N VAL A 34 11.68 -9.63 -5.63
CA VAL A 34 11.26 -9.30 -6.99
C VAL A 34 12.52 -8.97 -7.79
N GLN A 35 12.74 -9.69 -8.89
CA GLN A 35 13.78 -9.37 -9.85
C GLN A 35 13.31 -8.27 -10.81
N PRO A 36 14.21 -7.47 -11.39
CA PRO A 36 13.86 -6.38 -12.31
C PRO A 36 13.03 -6.83 -13.51
N TRP A 37 13.24 -8.05 -14.02
CA TRP A 37 12.53 -8.58 -15.18
C TRP A 37 11.19 -9.24 -14.85
N ASP A 38 10.87 -9.46 -13.56
CA ASP A 38 9.68 -10.20 -13.17
C ASP A 38 8.41 -9.45 -13.55
N TYR A 39 7.49 -10.18 -14.20
CA TYR A 39 6.08 -9.84 -14.23
C TYR A 39 5.36 -10.81 -13.31
N MET A 40 4.65 -10.31 -12.30
CA MET A 40 3.93 -11.17 -11.37
C MET A 40 2.57 -10.63 -10.99
N ARG A 41 1.71 -11.56 -10.60
CA ARG A 41 0.39 -11.27 -10.05
C ARG A 41 0.22 -12.08 -8.77
N LEU A 42 0.17 -11.38 -7.64
CA LEU A 42 0.06 -11.96 -6.30
C LEU A 42 -1.37 -11.83 -5.80
N GLY A 43 -2.00 -12.95 -5.45
CA GLY A 43 -3.33 -12.97 -4.82
C GLY A 43 -3.23 -13.30 -3.33
N LEU A 44 -3.85 -12.50 -2.46
CA LEU A 44 -3.91 -12.68 -1.01
C LEU A 44 -5.32 -12.40 -0.52
N GLY A 45 -6.15 -13.45 -0.40
CA GLY A 45 -7.57 -13.29 -0.10
C GLY A 45 -8.28 -12.45 -1.17
N GLY A 46 -8.90 -11.34 -0.75
CA GLY A 46 -9.54 -10.39 -1.66
C GLY A 46 -8.56 -9.51 -2.45
N LEU A 47 -7.30 -9.36 -1.99
CA LEU A 47 -6.29 -8.53 -2.65
C LEU A 47 -5.68 -9.27 -3.85
N VAL A 48 -5.46 -8.53 -4.93
CA VAL A 48 -4.61 -8.90 -6.06
C VAL A 48 -3.68 -7.73 -6.36
N LEU A 49 -2.38 -7.98 -6.35
CA LEU A 49 -1.35 -7.00 -6.74
C LEU A 49 -0.61 -7.50 -7.97
N THR A 50 -0.67 -6.74 -9.06
CA THR A 50 0.12 -6.99 -10.27
C THR A 50 1.34 -6.08 -10.26
N VAL A 51 2.52 -6.69 -10.39
CA VAL A 51 3.81 -6.01 -10.48
C VAL A 51 4.33 -6.18 -11.90
N PRO A 52 4.39 -5.10 -12.70
CA PRO A 52 4.96 -5.17 -14.04
C PRO A 52 6.49 -5.25 -14.00
N SER A 53 7.07 -5.84 -15.06
CA SER A 53 8.52 -5.85 -15.28
C SER A 53 9.10 -4.43 -15.25
N GLY A 54 10.17 -4.26 -14.45
CA GLY A 54 10.86 -3.00 -14.22
C GLY A 54 10.14 -2.04 -13.28
N ALA A 55 9.13 -2.48 -12.51
CA ALA A 55 8.39 -1.62 -11.60
C ALA A 55 9.28 -0.86 -10.60
N PHE A 56 10.37 -1.47 -10.15
CA PHE A 56 11.24 -0.93 -9.10
C PHE A 56 12.63 -0.50 -9.59
N GLY A 57 12.88 -0.49 -10.90
CA GLY A 57 14.19 -0.16 -11.48
C GLY A 57 14.98 -1.39 -11.93
N GLN A 58 16.31 -1.32 -11.79
CA GLN A 58 17.26 -2.30 -12.35
C GLN A 58 17.87 -3.23 -11.29
N ASP A 59 17.66 -2.97 -10.01
CA ASP A 59 18.20 -3.79 -8.92
C ASP A 59 17.06 -4.63 -8.29
N PRO A 60 17.35 -5.84 -7.78
CA PRO A 60 16.35 -6.65 -7.07
C PRO A 60 15.86 -5.97 -5.79
N VAL A 61 14.58 -6.18 -5.47
CA VAL A 61 13.95 -5.59 -4.27
C VAL A 61 13.26 -6.65 -3.42
N ARG A 62 13.13 -6.39 -2.12
CA ARG A 62 12.16 -7.05 -1.27
C ARG A 62 10.86 -6.25 -1.30
N LEU A 63 9.79 -6.86 -1.82
CA LEU A 63 8.43 -6.33 -1.75
C LEU A 63 7.68 -7.02 -0.61
N GLU A 64 7.17 -6.22 0.31
CA GLU A 64 6.32 -6.66 1.41
C GLU A 64 4.95 -5.98 1.33
N ILE A 65 3.90 -6.77 1.57
CA ILE A 65 2.53 -6.28 1.74
C ILE A 65 2.22 -6.34 3.23
N LEU A 66 1.98 -5.18 3.82
CA LEU A 66 1.62 -5.03 5.22
C LEU A 66 0.13 -4.75 5.35
N THR A 67 -0.52 -5.31 6.35
CA THR A 67 -1.94 -5.11 6.63
C THR A 67 -2.16 -4.47 8.00
N GLY A 68 -3.20 -3.67 8.09
CA GLY A 68 -3.69 -3.06 9.32
C GLY A 68 -5.06 -3.63 9.70
N ASP A 69 -5.41 -3.52 10.98
CA ASP A 69 -6.74 -3.91 11.46
C ASP A 69 -7.80 -2.88 10.98
N PRO A 70 -8.81 -3.28 10.18
CA PRO A 70 -9.89 -2.37 9.78
C PRO A 70 -10.61 -1.70 10.96
N ALA A 71 -10.73 -2.37 12.11
CA ALA A 71 -11.39 -1.80 13.29
C ALA A 71 -10.59 -0.63 13.89
N TYR A 72 -9.26 -0.73 13.92
CA TYR A 72 -8.39 0.39 14.29
C TYR A 72 -8.55 1.57 13.32
N TRP A 73 -8.55 1.30 12.02
CA TRP A 73 -8.63 2.32 10.98
C TRP A 73 -10.01 2.99 10.87
N GLN A 74 -11.06 2.35 11.38
CA GLN A 74 -12.42 2.87 11.38
C GLN A 74 -12.55 4.23 12.10
N ALA A 75 -11.72 4.48 13.11
CA ALA A 75 -11.71 5.75 13.84
C ALA A 75 -11.25 6.96 13.00
N TYR A 76 -10.58 6.70 11.87
CA TYR A 76 -10.04 7.72 10.98
C TYR A 76 -10.78 7.79 9.62
N ALA A 77 -11.68 6.84 9.36
CA ALA A 77 -12.45 6.81 8.13
C ALA A 77 -13.49 7.96 8.10
N PRO A 78 -13.85 8.48 6.91
CA PRO A 78 -14.93 9.45 6.78
C PRO A 78 -16.25 8.95 7.40
N GLN A 79 -17.05 9.86 7.95
CA GLN A 79 -18.34 9.51 8.53
C GLN A 79 -19.24 8.83 7.48
N GLY A 80 -19.90 7.74 7.87
CA GLY A 80 -20.77 6.97 6.98
C GLY A 80 -20.03 5.92 6.14
N GLU A 81 -18.70 5.84 6.23
CA GLU A 81 -17.90 4.79 5.60
C GLU A 81 -17.59 3.66 6.58
N LYS A 82 -17.45 2.45 6.05
CA LYS A 82 -16.91 1.29 6.75
C LYS A 82 -15.59 0.89 6.10
N VAL A 83 -14.54 0.72 6.91
CA VAL A 83 -13.26 0.19 6.43
C VAL A 83 -13.42 -1.30 6.14
N VAL A 84 -13.13 -1.68 4.88
CA VAL A 84 -13.21 -3.06 4.41
C VAL A 84 -11.83 -3.70 4.39
N PHE A 85 -10.80 -2.91 4.05
CA PHE A 85 -9.43 -3.39 3.98
C PHE A 85 -8.44 -2.23 4.23
N ALA A 86 -7.33 -2.54 4.88
CA ALA A 86 -6.27 -1.58 5.18
C ALA A 86 -4.91 -2.22 4.90
N PHE A 87 -4.10 -1.58 4.05
CA PHE A 87 -2.79 -2.11 3.68
C PHE A 87 -1.77 -1.02 3.38
N ALA A 88 -0.50 -1.40 3.39
CA ALA A 88 0.62 -0.58 2.94
C ALA A 88 1.65 -1.47 2.24
N LEU A 89 2.55 -0.84 1.48
CA LEU A 89 3.68 -1.53 0.86
C LEU A 89 4.97 -1.10 1.55
N ARG A 90 5.89 -2.05 1.74
CA ARG A 90 7.28 -1.76 2.06
C ARG A 90 8.14 -2.36 0.96
N VAL A 91 8.88 -1.51 0.26
CA VAL A 91 9.75 -1.93 -0.84
C VAL A 91 11.17 -1.54 -0.48
N THR A 92 12.05 -2.53 -0.35
CA THR A 92 13.44 -2.32 0.05
C THR A 92 14.36 -2.75 -1.08
N ASP A 93 15.19 -1.84 -1.55
CA ASP A 93 16.28 -2.14 -2.49
C ASP A 93 17.29 -3.05 -1.80
N LEU A 94 17.54 -4.24 -2.36
CA LEU A 94 18.39 -5.25 -1.70
C LEU A 94 19.89 -4.94 -1.78
N LYS A 95 20.30 -4.01 -2.65
CA LYS A 95 21.69 -3.62 -2.85
C LYS A 95 22.09 -2.52 -1.87
N THR A 96 21.19 -1.55 -1.66
CA THR A 96 21.45 -0.36 -0.84
C THR A 96 20.81 -0.44 0.54
N GLY A 97 19.85 -1.35 0.75
CA GLY A 97 19.05 -1.45 1.97
C GLY A 97 18.05 -0.30 2.14
N GLN A 98 17.92 0.57 1.14
CA GLN A 98 17.06 1.76 1.19
C GLN A 98 15.63 1.43 0.81
N ARG A 99 14.67 2.13 1.42
CA ARG A 99 13.27 2.02 1.01
C ARG A 99 12.96 2.83 -0.24
N ILE A 100 12.27 2.20 -1.18
CA ILE A 100 11.81 2.78 -2.43
C ILE A 100 10.40 3.33 -2.22
N LEU A 101 10.25 4.65 -2.26
CA LEU A 101 8.96 5.32 -2.10
C LEU A 101 8.25 5.61 -3.42
N ARG A 102 8.97 5.64 -4.55
CA ARG A 102 8.43 5.92 -5.87
C ARG A 102 8.82 4.82 -6.84
N PHE A 103 7.86 4.33 -7.59
CA PHE A 103 8.06 3.24 -8.53
C PHE A 103 8.36 3.77 -9.94
N ALA A 104 9.19 3.04 -10.68
CA ALA A 104 9.50 3.33 -12.08
C ALA A 104 8.29 3.06 -12.99
N LYS A 105 7.44 2.10 -12.62
CA LYS A 105 6.13 1.85 -13.24
C LYS A 105 5.10 1.60 -12.16
N PRO A 106 3.84 2.01 -12.36
CA PRO A 106 2.79 1.76 -11.39
C PRO A 106 2.54 0.26 -11.23
N LEU A 107 2.36 -0.18 -9.99
CA LEU A 107 1.74 -1.47 -9.72
C LEU A 107 0.24 -1.35 -9.95
N HIS A 108 -0.45 -2.47 -10.13
CA HIS A 108 -1.90 -2.47 -10.23
C HIS A 108 -2.52 -3.24 -9.07
N PHE A 109 -3.21 -2.53 -8.19
CA PHE A 109 -3.95 -3.10 -7.08
C PHE A 109 -5.39 -3.42 -7.52
N SER A 110 -5.93 -4.50 -6.98
CA SER A 110 -7.36 -4.79 -7.00
C SER A 110 -7.78 -5.45 -5.70
N TYR A 111 -8.97 -5.11 -5.22
CA TYR A 111 -9.61 -5.76 -4.09
C TYR A 111 -10.99 -6.24 -4.48
N TYR A 112 -11.24 -7.52 -4.22
CA TYR A 112 -12.50 -8.19 -4.50
C TYR A 112 -13.25 -8.46 -3.19
N GLY A 113 -14.54 -8.18 -3.18
CA GLY A 113 -15.39 -8.56 -2.05
C GLY A 113 -16.85 -8.13 -2.20
N PRO A 114 -17.78 -8.81 -1.51
CA PRO A 114 -19.21 -8.49 -1.57
C PRO A 114 -19.56 -7.14 -0.94
N ALA A 115 -18.66 -6.61 -0.09
CA ALA A 115 -18.79 -5.28 0.49
C ALA A 115 -18.55 -4.15 -0.52
N ILE A 116 -17.86 -4.43 -1.64
CA ILE A 116 -17.57 -3.44 -2.66
C ILE A 116 -18.86 -3.09 -3.42
N THR A 117 -19.15 -1.79 -3.43
CA THR A 117 -20.28 -1.14 -4.09
C THR A 117 -19.78 -0.03 -5.02
N PRO A 118 -20.61 0.50 -5.93
CA PRO A 118 -20.22 1.63 -6.78
C PRO A 118 -19.72 2.87 -6.01
N ASP A 119 -20.17 3.02 -4.77
CA ASP A 119 -19.80 4.13 -3.87
C ASP A 119 -18.60 3.79 -2.96
N SER A 120 -17.88 2.71 -3.25
CA SER A 120 -16.67 2.35 -2.49
C SER A 120 -15.50 3.26 -2.83
N HIS A 121 -14.70 3.58 -1.81
CA HIS A 121 -13.60 4.53 -1.92
C HIS A 121 -12.24 3.87 -1.68
N TYR A 122 -11.23 4.52 -2.26
CA TYR A 122 -9.82 4.22 -2.08
C TYR A 122 -9.16 5.47 -1.48
N LEU A 123 -8.73 5.37 -0.23
CA LEU A 123 -8.24 6.50 0.57
C LEU A 123 -6.75 6.35 0.83
N ASP A 124 -6.01 7.45 0.78
CA ASP A 124 -4.61 7.52 1.19
C ASP A 124 -4.52 7.74 2.70
N VAL A 125 -3.51 7.12 3.31
CA VAL A 125 -3.19 7.23 4.75
C VAL A 125 -1.77 7.74 4.90
N SER A 126 -1.60 8.88 5.59
CA SER A 126 -0.25 9.37 5.90
C SER A 126 0.46 8.47 6.90
N LEU A 127 1.75 8.20 6.67
CA LEU A 127 2.60 7.46 7.61
C LEU A 127 3.16 8.41 8.68
N THR A 128 2.24 9.02 9.44
CA THR A 128 2.51 9.96 10.54
C THR A 128 1.73 9.54 11.78
N SER A 129 2.07 10.12 12.94
CA SER A 129 1.31 9.92 14.18
C SER A 129 0.85 11.27 14.74
N PRO A 130 -0.46 11.58 14.77
CA PRO A 130 -1.56 10.75 14.26
C PRO A 130 -1.57 10.64 12.72
N PRO A 131 -2.24 9.62 12.16
CA PRO A 131 -2.42 9.50 10.72
C PRO A 131 -3.50 10.48 10.21
N SER A 132 -3.34 10.92 8.97
CA SER A 132 -4.35 11.64 8.20
C SER A 132 -4.89 10.70 7.12
N VAL A 133 -6.21 10.71 6.93
CA VAL A 133 -6.90 9.93 5.90
C VAL A 133 -7.59 10.89 4.93
N ALA A 134 -7.32 10.73 3.64
CA ALA A 134 -7.90 11.58 2.60
C ALA A 134 -8.23 10.76 1.34
N PRO A 135 -9.19 11.21 0.51
CA PRO A 135 -9.43 10.59 -0.79
C PRO A 135 -8.18 10.58 -1.64
N ASN A 136 -7.89 9.45 -2.29
CA ASN A 136 -6.82 9.42 -3.29
C ASN A 136 -7.20 10.33 -4.48
N PRO A 137 -6.29 11.17 -4.98
CA PRO A 137 -6.59 12.09 -6.08
C PRO A 137 -6.94 11.38 -7.40
N VAL A 138 -6.51 10.13 -7.57
CA VAL A 138 -6.89 9.26 -8.69
C VAL A 138 -8.06 8.40 -8.23
N LYS A 139 -9.22 8.56 -8.88
CA LYS A 139 -10.40 7.75 -8.57
C LYS A 139 -10.13 6.26 -8.85
N PRO A 140 -10.59 5.35 -7.99
CA PRO A 140 -10.52 3.92 -8.29
C PRO A 140 -11.49 3.55 -9.41
N ASN A 141 -11.18 2.48 -10.13
CA ASN A 141 -12.14 1.83 -11.01
C ASN A 141 -12.90 0.76 -10.22
N VAL A 142 -14.24 0.86 -10.22
CA VAL A 142 -15.12 -0.04 -9.47
C VAL A 142 -16.06 -0.77 -10.41
N GLU A 143 -16.09 -2.10 -10.31
CA GLU A 143 -16.93 -2.99 -11.11
C GLU A 143 -17.78 -3.87 -10.20
N ILE A 144 -19.05 -4.03 -10.55
CA ILE A 144 -19.99 -4.90 -9.83
C ILE A 144 -20.37 -6.08 -10.72
N PHE A 145 -20.16 -7.28 -10.20
CA PHE A 145 -20.48 -8.55 -10.85
C PHE A 145 -21.76 -9.12 -10.22
N PRO A 146 -22.89 -9.09 -10.93
CA PRO A 146 -24.10 -9.78 -10.49
C PRO A 146 -23.86 -11.29 -10.57
N LEU A 147 -23.95 -11.97 -9.43
CA LEU A 147 -23.82 -13.44 -9.29
C LEU A 147 -25.19 -14.12 -9.11
N GLY A 148 -26.27 -13.34 -9.08
CA GLY A 148 -27.65 -13.80 -8.97
C GLY A 148 -28.57 -12.68 -8.45
N PRO A 149 -29.88 -12.93 -8.26
CA PRO A 149 -30.84 -11.90 -7.87
C PRO A 149 -30.54 -11.23 -6.52
N ARG A 150 -29.79 -11.90 -5.65
CA ARG A 150 -29.43 -11.45 -4.29
C ARG A 150 -27.94 -11.49 -4.00
N HIS A 151 -27.13 -11.89 -4.98
CA HIS A 151 -25.68 -12.06 -4.80
C HIS A 151 -24.95 -11.16 -5.77
N ARG A 152 -24.07 -10.32 -5.24
CA ARG A 152 -23.13 -9.52 -6.02
C ARG A 152 -21.76 -9.65 -5.40
N ASN A 153 -20.75 -9.53 -6.25
CA ASN A 153 -19.39 -9.31 -5.82
C ASN A 153 -18.88 -8.03 -6.50
N GLY A 154 -17.99 -7.29 -5.87
CA GLY A 154 -17.40 -6.10 -6.49
C GLY A 154 -15.89 -6.21 -6.58
N ARG A 155 -15.31 -5.45 -7.51
CA ARG A 155 -13.88 -5.20 -7.62
C ARG A 155 -13.65 -3.71 -7.53
N LEU A 156 -12.78 -3.29 -6.63
CA LEU A 156 -12.16 -1.97 -6.65
C LEU A 156 -10.73 -2.12 -7.17
N SER A 157 -10.26 -1.25 -8.06
CA SER A 157 -8.90 -1.30 -8.62
C SER A 157 -8.27 0.09 -8.73
N HIS A 158 -6.94 0.14 -8.55
CA HIS A 158 -6.20 1.40 -8.48
C HIS A 158 -4.70 1.22 -8.86
N PRO A 159 -4.09 2.14 -9.61
CA PRO A 159 -2.65 2.13 -9.87
C PRO A 159 -1.84 2.69 -8.71
N ILE A 160 -0.88 1.92 -8.20
CA ILE A 160 0.01 2.36 -7.10
C ILE A 160 1.34 2.84 -7.70
N VAL A 161 1.61 4.15 -7.59
CA VAL A 161 2.83 4.79 -8.12
C VAL A 161 4.00 4.83 -7.13
N GLY A 162 3.77 4.44 -5.88
CA GLY A 162 4.77 4.51 -4.83
C GLY A 162 4.26 3.99 -3.48
N ALA A 163 5.18 3.83 -2.53
CA ALA A 163 4.94 3.32 -1.18
C ALA A 163 5.07 4.41 -0.09
N GLY A 164 4.84 5.67 -0.45
CA GLY A 164 4.94 6.81 0.49
C GLY A 164 3.77 6.94 1.47
N VAL A 165 2.71 6.15 1.29
CA VAL A 165 1.47 6.18 2.07
C VAL A 165 0.98 4.74 2.31
N GLY A 166 0.06 4.57 3.25
CA GLY A 166 -0.83 3.41 3.31
C GLY A 166 -2.15 3.69 2.60
N TRP A 167 -3.03 2.70 2.52
CA TRP A 167 -4.33 2.82 1.87
C TRP A 167 -5.44 2.12 2.63
N LEU A 168 -6.63 2.70 2.56
CA LEU A 168 -7.88 2.09 2.99
C LEU A 168 -8.78 1.85 1.79
N VAL A 169 -9.42 0.69 1.75
CA VAL A 169 -10.61 0.44 0.95
C VAL A 169 -11.81 0.59 1.87
N THR A 170 -12.73 1.49 1.53
CA THR A 170 -13.97 1.70 2.29
C THR A 170 -15.19 1.50 1.40
N SER A 171 -16.31 1.24 2.04
CA SER A 171 -17.63 1.19 1.40
C SER A 171 -18.65 1.83 2.34
N PRO A 172 -19.77 2.37 1.83
CA PRO A 172 -20.79 2.95 2.70
C PRO A 172 -21.23 1.96 3.77
N ALA A 173 -21.25 2.42 5.02
CA ALA A 173 -21.79 1.64 6.12
C ALA A 173 -23.25 1.29 5.79
N THR A 174 -23.58 0.00 5.79
CA THR A 174 -24.96 -0.42 5.63
C THR A 174 -25.73 0.15 6.81
N THR A 175 -26.55 1.16 6.57
CA THR A 175 -27.48 1.65 7.59
C THR A 175 -28.47 0.52 7.83
N SER A 176 -28.38 -0.13 8.98
CA SER A 176 -29.50 -0.91 9.50
C SER A 176 -30.67 0.05 9.64
N ARG A 177 -31.61 0.00 8.69
CA ARG A 177 -32.95 0.55 8.87
C ARG A 177 -33.79 -0.42 9.66
#